data_AF-A0A310SGR4-F1
#
_entry.id   AF-A0A310SGR4-F1
#
_cell.length_a   1.000
_cell.length_b   1.000
_cell.length_c   1.000
_cell.angle_alpha   90.00
_cell.angle_beta   90.00
_cell.angle_gamma   90.00
#
_symmetry.space_group_name_H-M   'P 1'
#
loop_
_entity.id
_entity.type
_entity.pdbx_description
1 polymer ?
#
loop_
_entity_poly.entity_id
_entity_poly.type
_entity_poly.pdbx_seq_one_letter_code
_entity_poly.pdbx_strand_id
1 'polypeptide(L)'
;MSFIQTLWKCNFGPRLFKVYEITCYVYIHLFQKSYEPNSLERWGDQIVIWFAAIWSITLYVIPFVVMFFHQHSITESISSLSKLATGASAIFITSLAARGYSRATNPIYLKFLKILNEANTHYNAKTKQELDKYEFEFWARPVDYKIKRDTLSEKLTLEKIAASNGRTKRQTGKEFIFTLPCKFISYVVAHTFAIKLIYPGSISILNWAFRSTLLKGRMHLIKHGGERYKLLTADDNEIDAIFINRRNKTTKGNILVITCEGNCGFYETGIISTPLSKGYSILGWNHPGFGSSTGAPYPLQEENAIDCVMRFAIDHLKFPEEQIILYGWSIGGYTATWAAMNYPSIQSLILDATFDDILPLAIMTMSSLLEGLVRNIIRNYFNLNIAEQLNRYDGTILLIRRTKDEVVCTPSDNTLSGNRGNMLLSKLFMRRYPHLLLKSLECAVLLVRFLSTDISARKSIIEKVKVDEKQCLELIAADIKNSGGIVHYPSTLGQDCDSKTKFQLTLFLATMYMKDQPSSHCTLLAADLFHPGWNPASALSTTE
;
A
#
# COMPACT_ATOMS: atom_id res chain seq x y z
N MET A 1 13.27 40.93 11.54
CA MET A 1 12.08 40.34 12.20
C MET A 1 12.13 40.73 13.67
N SER A 2 10.99 41.11 14.25
CA SER A 2 10.92 41.34 15.71
C SER A 2 11.21 40.03 16.45
N PHE A 3 11.88 40.11 17.60
CA PHE A 3 12.17 38.94 18.46
C PHE A 3 10.90 38.14 18.79
N ILE A 4 9.78 38.83 18.97
CA ILE A 4 8.46 38.23 19.23
C ILE A 4 7.97 37.40 18.04
N GLN A 5 8.18 37.87 16.80
CA GLN A 5 7.81 37.12 15.59
C GLN A 5 8.66 35.85 15.45
N THR A 6 9.95 35.92 15.77
CA THR A 6 10.84 34.75 15.77
C THR A 6 10.41 33.73 16.81
N LEU A 7 10.11 34.16 18.05
CA LEU A 7 9.61 33.28 19.10
C LEU A 7 8.32 32.58 18.70
N TRP A 8 7.37 33.31 18.09
CA TRP A 8 6.12 32.73 17.60
C TRP A 8 6.37 31.63 16.56
N LYS A 9 7.21 31.91 15.56
CA LYS A 9 7.57 30.93 14.53
C LYS A 9 8.32 29.72 15.08
N CYS A 10 9.20 29.92 16.06
CA CYS A 10 9.92 28.83 16.73
C CYS A 10 8.99 27.96 17.58
N ASN A 11 7.99 28.57 18.22
CA ASN A 11 7.04 27.85 19.07
C ASN A 11 6.15 26.92 18.24
N PHE A 12 5.58 27.40 17.13
CA PHE A 12 4.71 26.60 16.25
C PHE A 12 5.44 25.94 15.08
N GLY A 13 6.76 26.10 15.01
CA GLY A 13 7.59 25.49 13.97
C GLY A 13 7.65 23.96 14.10
N PRO A 14 7.89 23.25 13.00
CA PRO A 14 8.05 21.81 13.03
C PRO A 14 9.25 21.42 13.86
N ARG A 15 9.18 20.23 14.47
CA ARG A 15 10.34 19.62 15.10
C ARG A 15 11.36 19.20 14.04
N LEU A 16 12.61 19.51 14.32
CA LEU A 16 13.76 19.06 13.54
C LEU A 16 14.31 17.77 14.16
N PHE A 17 14.49 16.74 13.35
CA PHE A 17 15.05 15.46 13.79
C PHE A 17 16.55 15.38 13.51
N LYS A 18 16.97 15.72 12.29
CA LYS A 18 18.37 15.56 11.85
C LYS A 18 18.80 16.58 10.81
N VAL A 19 20.11 16.77 10.73
CA VAL A 19 20.78 17.60 9.73
C VAL A 19 21.80 16.76 8.98
N TYR A 20 21.74 16.81 7.66
CA TYR A 20 22.69 16.20 6.76
C TYR A 20 23.73 17.25 6.36
N GLU A 21 24.99 17.05 6.77
CA GLU A 21 26.11 17.87 6.34
C GLU A 21 26.82 17.17 5.18
N ILE A 22 26.99 17.90 4.06
CA ILE A 22 27.75 17.42 2.91
C ILE A 22 29.16 18.01 3.03
N THR A 23 30.16 17.17 3.27
CA THR A 23 31.57 17.59 3.21
C THR A 23 32.15 17.19 1.85
N CYS A 24 32.55 18.16 1.03
CA CYS A 24 33.22 17.89 -0.24
C CYS A 24 34.73 17.72 -0.01
N TYR A 25 35.19 16.49 0.15
CA TYR A 25 36.58 16.12 -0.15
C TYR A 25 36.59 14.74 -0.83
N VAL A 26 36.59 14.77 -2.17
CA VAL A 26 36.93 13.67 -3.11
C VAL A 26 36.02 12.42 -3.12
N TYR A 27 35.22 12.17 -2.07
CA TYR A 27 34.10 11.22 -2.06
C TYR A 27 32.91 11.85 -1.33
N ILE A 28 31.72 11.86 -1.94
CA ILE A 28 30.49 12.39 -1.31
C ILE A 28 30.06 11.42 -0.20
N HIS A 29 30.60 11.60 1.01
CA HIS A 29 30.06 10.97 2.21
C HIS A 29 29.06 11.93 2.86
N LEU A 30 27.80 11.51 2.95
CA LEU A 30 26.75 12.23 3.67
C LEU A 30 27.03 12.09 5.18
N PHE A 31 27.64 13.11 5.80
CA PHE A 31 27.87 13.10 7.24
C PHE A 31 26.57 13.49 7.94
N GLN A 32 26.10 12.63 8.84
CA GLN A 32 24.80 12.76 9.45
C GLN A 32 24.95 13.19 10.90
N LYS A 33 24.60 14.44 11.20
CA LYS A 33 24.57 14.95 12.58
C LYS A 33 23.13 14.89 13.10
N SER A 34 22.93 14.15 14.19
CA SER A 34 21.64 14.21 14.88
C SER A 34 21.42 15.63 15.39
N TYR A 35 20.23 16.20 15.17
CA TYR A 35 19.88 17.44 15.84
C TYR A 35 19.69 17.12 17.32
N GLU A 36 20.50 17.70 18.19
CA GLU A 36 20.35 17.53 19.62
C GLU A 36 19.55 18.72 20.18
N PRO A 37 18.25 18.53 20.44
CA PRO A 37 17.47 19.57 21.12
C PRO A 37 18.04 19.80 22.51
N ASN A 38 18.03 21.06 22.96
CA ASN A 38 18.38 21.39 24.34
C ASN A 38 17.36 20.78 25.32
N SER A 39 17.70 20.67 26.60
CA SER A 39 16.84 20.06 27.63
C SER A 39 15.44 20.68 27.70
N LEU A 40 15.32 22.00 27.52
CA LEU A 40 14.05 22.72 27.52
C LEU A 40 13.16 22.37 26.31
N GLU A 41 13.76 22.22 25.12
CA GLU A 41 13.04 21.77 23.93
C GLU A 41 12.59 20.31 24.10
N ARG A 42 13.44 19.42 24.63
CA ARG A 42 13.07 18.02 24.90
C ARG A 42 11.89 17.92 25.86
N TRP A 43 11.94 18.65 26.96
CA TRP A 43 10.86 18.67 27.94
C TRP A 43 9.57 19.23 27.32
N GLY A 44 9.66 20.36 26.62
CA GLY A 44 8.53 20.98 25.94
C GLY A 44 7.86 20.05 24.92
N ASP A 45 8.65 19.43 24.04
CA ASP A 45 8.13 18.49 23.04
C ASP A 45 7.54 17.23 23.68
N GLN A 46 8.14 16.72 24.76
CA GLN A 46 7.59 15.54 25.46
C GLN A 46 6.20 15.83 26.04
N ILE A 47 6.03 16.98 26.69
CA ILE A 47 4.72 17.40 27.22
C ILE A 47 3.70 17.54 26.10
N VAL A 48 4.03 18.23 25.01
CA VAL A 48 3.12 18.39 23.87
C VAL A 48 2.71 17.03 23.27
N ILE A 49 3.63 16.08 23.18
CA ILE A 49 3.33 14.71 22.72
C ILE A 49 2.37 14.00 23.66
N TRP A 50 2.56 14.11 24.99
CA TRP A 50 1.63 13.53 25.97
C TRP A 50 0.24 14.11 25.85
N PHE A 51 0.11 15.44 25.71
CA PHE A 51 -1.19 16.08 25.49
C PHE A 51 -1.86 15.61 24.20
N ALA A 52 -1.11 15.49 23.09
CA ALA A 52 -1.63 14.96 21.84
C ALA A 52 -2.06 13.48 21.95
N ALA A 53 -1.32 12.67 22.69
CA ALA A 53 -1.66 11.28 22.96
C ALA A 53 -2.93 11.17 23.81
N ILE A 54 -3.03 11.95 24.90
CA ILE A 54 -4.22 12.00 25.75
C ILE A 54 -5.43 12.44 24.94
N TRP A 55 -5.32 13.48 24.11
CA TRP A 55 -6.41 13.93 23.24
C TRP A 55 -6.89 12.82 22.31
N SER A 56 -5.95 12.09 21.70
CA SER A 56 -6.23 10.96 20.81
C SER A 56 -6.91 9.79 21.53
N ILE A 57 -6.57 9.56 22.81
CA ILE A 57 -7.15 8.50 23.65
C ILE A 57 -8.51 8.93 24.24
N THR A 58 -8.71 10.23 24.48
CA THR A 58 -9.91 10.76 25.14
C THR A 58 -11.19 10.34 24.40
N LEU A 59 -11.16 10.30 23.07
CA LEU A 59 -12.28 9.82 22.25
C LEU A 59 -12.73 8.39 22.60
N TYR A 60 -11.82 7.53 23.07
CA TYR A 60 -12.12 6.16 23.48
C TYR A 60 -12.59 6.06 24.94
N VAL A 61 -12.26 7.06 25.76
CA VAL A 61 -12.54 7.08 27.21
C VAL A 61 -13.84 7.83 27.54
N ILE A 62 -14.36 8.65 26.62
CA ILE A 62 -15.63 9.41 26.76
C ILE A 62 -16.80 8.53 27.25
N PRO A 63 -17.07 7.33 26.71
CA PRO A 63 -18.19 6.51 27.19
C PRO A 63 -18.08 6.14 28.67
N PHE A 64 -16.86 5.85 29.14
CA PHE A 64 -16.59 5.53 30.55
C PHE A 64 -16.70 6.75 31.45
N VAL A 65 -16.28 7.92 30.95
CA VAL A 65 -16.40 9.19 31.65
C VAL A 65 -17.86 9.59 31.83
N VAL A 66 -18.69 9.42 30.80
CA VAL A 66 -20.15 9.66 30.88
C VAL A 66 -20.81 8.73 31.90
N MET A 67 -20.43 7.44 31.93
CA MET A 67 -20.92 6.50 32.94
C MET A 67 -20.50 6.89 34.37
N PHE A 68 -19.28 7.39 34.54
CA PHE A 68 -18.78 7.86 35.84
C PHE A 68 -19.55 9.09 36.35
N PHE A 69 -19.80 10.08 35.48
CA PHE A 69 -20.60 11.27 35.82
C PHE A 69 -22.06 10.97 36.11
N HIS A 70 -22.62 9.88 35.58
CA HIS A 70 -23.97 9.42 35.92
C HIS A 70 -24.05 8.88 37.37
N GLN A 71 -22.93 8.44 37.95
CA GLN A 71 -22.88 7.83 39.29
C GLN A 71 -22.50 8.80 40.42
N HIS A 72 -22.00 10.01 40.10
CA HIS A 72 -21.47 10.96 41.08
C HIS A 72 -22.08 12.37 40.92
N SER A 73 -22.02 13.18 41.99
CA SER A 73 -22.52 14.57 41.95
C SER A 73 -21.79 15.41 40.90
N ILE A 74 -22.56 15.98 39.98
CA ILE A 74 -22.05 16.71 38.80
C ILE A 74 -21.30 17.99 39.21
N THR A 75 -21.73 18.67 40.28
CA THR A 75 -21.21 20.00 40.67
C THR A 75 -19.82 19.96 41.30
N GLU A 76 -19.55 19.05 42.24
CA GLU A 76 -18.21 18.86 42.82
C GLU A 76 -17.20 18.34 41.80
N SER A 77 -17.68 17.50 40.88
CA SER A 77 -16.88 16.93 39.81
C SER A 77 -16.45 17.99 38.79
N ILE A 78 -17.30 18.99 38.49
CA ILE A 78 -16.96 20.12 37.60
C ILE A 78 -15.87 21.02 38.19
N SER A 79 -15.97 21.38 39.47
CA SER A 79 -14.98 22.25 40.14
C SER A 79 -13.60 21.60 40.24
N SER A 80 -13.56 20.28 40.48
CA SER A 80 -12.31 19.52 40.51
C SER A 80 -11.71 19.39 39.11
N LEU A 81 -12.54 19.15 38.09
CA LEU A 81 -12.11 19.07 36.70
C LEU A 81 -11.58 20.41 36.18
N SER A 82 -12.18 21.54 36.56
CA SER A 82 -11.72 22.86 36.14
C SER A 82 -10.34 23.21 36.73
N LYS A 83 -10.06 22.82 37.99
CA LYS A 83 -8.74 22.98 38.60
C LYS A 83 -7.68 22.14 37.89
N LEU A 84 -7.99 20.87 37.58
CA LEU A 84 -7.12 20.00 36.80
C LEU A 84 -6.87 20.55 35.39
N ALA A 85 -7.92 21.00 34.70
CA ALA A 85 -7.81 21.59 33.38
C ALA A 85 -6.96 22.87 33.37
N THR A 86 -7.10 23.72 34.40
CA THR A 86 -6.30 24.93 34.55
C THR A 86 -4.82 24.59 34.78
N GLY A 87 -4.52 23.66 35.68
CA GLY A 87 -3.16 23.19 35.93
C GLY A 87 -2.52 22.56 34.70
N ALA A 88 -3.25 21.68 34.00
CA ALA A 88 -2.82 21.07 32.75
C ALA A 88 -2.56 22.12 31.66
N SER A 89 -3.45 23.11 31.53
CA SER A 89 -3.30 24.21 30.56
C SER A 89 -2.07 25.07 30.88
N ALA A 90 -1.82 25.37 32.15
CA ALA A 90 -0.64 26.12 32.57
C ALA A 90 0.67 25.37 32.26
N ILE A 91 0.72 24.06 32.52
CA ILE A 91 1.85 23.19 32.16
C ILE A 91 2.06 23.19 30.65
N PHE A 92 0.98 23.03 29.87
CA PHE A 92 1.03 23.03 28.42
C PHE A 92 1.54 24.37 27.86
N ILE A 93 0.99 25.50 28.28
CA ILE A 93 1.42 26.84 27.84
C ILE A 93 2.89 27.09 28.22
N THR A 94 3.28 26.74 29.45
CA THR A 94 4.68 26.90 29.90
C THR A 94 5.63 26.03 29.07
N SER A 95 5.22 24.81 28.73
CA SER A 95 6.00 23.90 27.88
C SER A 95 6.18 24.45 26.46
N LEU A 96 5.14 25.08 25.89
CA LEU A 96 5.20 25.74 24.58
C LEU A 96 6.16 26.93 24.62
N ALA A 97 6.07 27.77 25.66
CA ALA A 97 6.96 28.91 25.83
C ALA A 97 8.43 28.47 25.98
N ALA A 98 8.70 27.46 26.82
CA ALA A 98 10.02 26.88 27.01
C ALA A 98 10.60 26.31 25.71
N ARG A 99 9.78 25.59 24.94
CA ARG A 99 10.12 25.08 23.60
C ARG A 99 10.46 26.20 22.63
N GLY A 100 9.59 27.21 22.53
CA GLY A 100 9.76 28.35 21.64
C GLY A 100 11.03 29.13 21.94
N TYR A 101 11.30 29.41 23.21
CA TYR A 101 12.53 30.07 23.65
C TYR A 101 13.78 29.23 23.32
N SER A 102 13.76 27.94 23.64
CA SER A 102 14.88 27.02 23.37
C SER A 102 15.22 26.92 21.87
N ARG A 103 14.21 26.92 21.01
CA ARG A 103 14.39 26.91 19.55
C ARG A 103 14.88 28.25 19.01
N ALA A 104 14.44 29.36 19.61
CA ALA A 104 14.86 30.71 19.22
C ALA A 104 16.32 31.03 19.59
N THR A 105 16.90 30.32 20.57
CA THR A 105 18.33 30.44 20.92
C THR A 105 19.22 29.43 20.20
N ASN A 106 18.65 28.45 19.48
CA ASN A 106 19.42 27.44 18.76
C ASN A 106 19.74 27.90 17.31
N PRO A 107 21.02 28.16 16.97
CA PRO A 107 21.39 28.67 15.65
C PRO A 107 21.12 27.68 14.50
N ILE A 108 21.20 26.36 14.78
CA ILE A 108 20.92 25.32 13.78
C ILE A 108 19.43 25.32 13.44
N TYR A 109 18.57 25.42 14.46
CA TYR A 109 17.13 25.47 14.28
C TYR A 109 16.70 26.75 13.54
N LEU A 110 17.27 27.91 13.89
CA LEU A 110 16.99 29.16 13.19
C LEU A 110 17.39 29.11 11.72
N LYS A 111 18.54 28.51 11.40
CA LYS A 111 18.97 28.30 10.01
C LYS A 111 17.98 27.41 9.24
N PHE A 112 17.59 26.28 9.84
CA PHE A 112 16.54 25.41 9.29
C PHE A 112 15.24 26.17 9.04
N LEU A 113 14.75 26.91 10.04
CA LEU A 113 13.50 27.64 9.97
C LEU A 113 13.55 28.71 8.87
N LYS A 114 14.70 29.38 8.68
CA LYS A 114 14.90 30.32 7.57
C LYS A 114 14.75 29.61 6.21
N ILE A 115 15.42 28.48 6.02
CA ILE A 115 15.35 27.68 4.79
C ILE A 115 13.94 27.18 4.53
N LEU A 116 13.23 26.73 5.57
CA LEU A 116 11.84 26.31 5.47
C LEU A 116 10.91 27.46 5.06
N ASN A 117 11.06 28.64 5.66
CA ASN A 117 10.28 29.82 5.25
C ASN A 117 10.58 30.20 3.80
N GLU A 118 11.84 30.16 3.38
CA GLU A 118 12.24 30.43 1.99
C GLU A 118 11.59 29.44 1.03
N ALA A 119 11.65 28.14 1.33
CA ALA A 119 11.01 27.09 0.55
C ALA A 119 9.47 27.25 0.48
N ASN A 120 8.82 27.67 1.56
CA ASN A 120 7.38 27.95 1.57
C ASN A 120 7.00 29.16 0.71
N THR A 121 7.89 30.17 0.58
CA THR A 121 7.63 31.33 -0.27
C THR A 121 7.90 31.07 -1.75
N HIS A 122 8.95 30.31 -2.07
CA HIS A 122 9.42 30.09 -3.44
C HIS A 122 9.89 28.65 -3.61
N TYR A 123 8.95 27.72 -3.73
CA TYR A 123 9.30 26.31 -3.85
C TYR A 123 9.82 25.95 -5.24
N ASN A 124 11.09 25.58 -5.34
CA ASN A 124 11.76 25.13 -6.56
C ASN A 124 12.83 24.07 -6.23
N ALA A 125 13.50 23.54 -7.26
CA ALA A 125 14.52 22.49 -7.10
C ALA A 125 15.66 22.88 -6.15
N LYS A 126 16.11 24.14 -6.17
CA LYS A 126 17.19 24.63 -5.32
C LYS A 126 16.77 24.73 -3.85
N THR A 127 15.59 25.32 -3.59
CA THR A 127 15.07 25.41 -2.21
C THR A 127 14.74 24.03 -1.65
N LYS A 128 14.23 23.12 -2.49
CA LYS A 128 14.03 21.71 -2.13
C LYS A 128 15.35 21.04 -1.75
N GLN A 129 16.40 21.20 -2.56
CA GLN A 129 17.71 20.62 -2.27
C GLN A 129 18.31 21.12 -0.94
N GLU A 130 18.14 22.42 -0.63
CA GLU A 130 18.56 22.97 0.67
C GLU A 130 17.70 22.44 1.82
N LEU A 131 16.39 22.28 1.61
CA LEU A 131 15.47 21.74 2.61
C LEU A 131 15.69 20.25 2.88
N ASP A 132 16.06 19.47 1.86
CA ASP A 132 16.37 18.03 1.95
C ASP A 132 17.62 17.74 2.81
N LYS A 133 18.41 18.76 3.15
CA LYS A 133 19.47 18.67 4.17
C LYS A 133 18.93 18.54 5.60
N TYR A 134 17.63 18.67 5.79
CA TYR A 134 16.97 18.62 7.09
C TYR A 134 15.88 17.54 7.08
N GLU A 135 15.87 16.70 8.11
CA GLU A 135 14.76 15.77 8.36
C GLU A 135 13.92 16.35 9.50
N PHE A 136 12.66 16.66 9.22
CA PHE A 136 11.73 17.37 10.12
C PHE A 136 10.30 16.85 9.93
N GLU A 137 9.36 17.39 10.70
CA GLU A 137 7.96 16.95 10.63
C GLU A 137 7.32 17.16 9.26
N PHE A 138 6.73 16.09 8.74
CA PHE A 138 6.21 16.04 7.37
C PHE A 138 5.13 17.06 7.08
N TRP A 139 4.26 17.37 8.04
CA TRP A 139 3.19 18.36 7.86
C TRP A 139 3.72 19.73 7.39
N ALA A 140 4.95 20.10 7.76
CA ALA A 140 5.55 21.37 7.39
C ALA A 140 6.27 21.34 6.03
N ARG A 141 6.48 20.15 5.43
CA ARG A 141 7.14 20.03 4.12
C ARG A 141 6.21 20.61 3.03
N PRO A 142 6.71 21.46 2.12
CA PRO A 142 5.93 21.91 0.96
C PRO A 142 5.50 20.74 0.08
N VAL A 143 4.38 20.89 -0.62
CA VAL A 143 3.90 19.89 -1.59
C VAL A 143 4.83 19.88 -2.80
N ASP A 144 5.41 18.72 -3.11
CA ASP A 144 6.31 18.54 -4.25
C ASP A 144 5.57 18.33 -5.56
N TYR A 145 4.44 17.63 -5.51
CA TYR A 145 3.62 17.32 -6.66
C TYR A 145 2.15 17.34 -6.28
N LYS A 146 1.33 17.92 -7.16
CA LYS A 146 -0.13 18.00 -6.99
C LYS A 146 -0.79 17.51 -8.26
N ILE A 147 -1.80 16.64 -8.12
CA ILE A 147 -2.62 16.24 -9.26
C ILE A 147 -3.32 17.47 -9.85
N LYS A 148 -3.18 17.65 -11.17
CA LYS A 148 -3.95 18.66 -11.92
C LYS A 148 -5.37 18.14 -12.15
N ARG A 149 -6.36 18.81 -11.55
CA ARG A 149 -7.78 18.44 -11.64
C ARG A 149 -8.28 18.35 -13.09
N ASP A 150 -7.74 19.17 -13.99
CA ASP A 150 -8.11 19.19 -15.41
C ASP A 150 -7.69 17.94 -16.20
N THR A 151 -6.82 17.09 -15.63
CA THR A 151 -6.29 15.87 -16.28
C THR A 151 -6.89 14.59 -15.72
N LEU A 152 -7.99 14.68 -14.96
CA LEU A 152 -8.69 13.52 -14.40
C LEU A 152 -9.44 12.78 -15.52
N SER A 153 -8.74 11.92 -16.25
CA SER A 153 -9.37 10.87 -17.05
C SER A 153 -10.27 10.03 -16.14
N GLU A 154 -11.46 9.69 -16.61
CA GLU A 154 -12.36 8.86 -15.82
C GLU A 154 -11.72 7.48 -15.54
N LYS A 155 -11.36 7.24 -14.27
CA LYS A 155 -10.81 5.95 -13.84
C LYS A 155 -11.91 4.96 -13.49
N LEU A 156 -11.64 3.69 -13.77
CA LEU A 156 -12.48 2.56 -13.40
C LEU A 156 -12.35 2.29 -11.90
N THR A 157 -13.49 2.13 -11.23
CA THR A 157 -13.57 1.70 -9.83
C THR A 157 -14.48 0.48 -9.72
N LEU A 158 -14.35 -0.29 -8.65
CA LEU A 158 -15.21 -1.45 -8.43
C LEU A 158 -16.69 -1.06 -8.28
N GLU A 159 -16.98 0.12 -7.73
CA GLU A 159 -18.33 0.65 -7.64
C GLU A 159 -18.93 0.93 -9.02
N LYS A 160 -18.17 1.57 -9.91
CA LYS A 160 -18.60 1.83 -11.29
C LYS A 160 -18.81 0.53 -12.08
N ILE A 161 -17.92 -0.44 -11.88
CA ILE A 161 -18.04 -1.78 -12.47
C ILE A 161 -19.30 -2.50 -11.96
N ALA A 162 -19.60 -2.40 -10.67
CA ALA A 162 -20.82 -3.00 -10.12
C ALA A 162 -22.07 -2.33 -10.70
N ALA A 163 -22.04 -1.00 -10.88
CA ALA A 163 -23.11 -0.23 -11.50
C ALA A 163 -23.33 -0.59 -12.98
N SER A 164 -22.27 -0.70 -13.78
CA SER A 164 -22.38 -1.06 -15.20
C SER A 164 -22.92 -2.47 -15.39
N ASN A 165 -22.59 -3.39 -14.48
CA ASN A 165 -23.05 -4.78 -14.53
C ASN A 165 -24.46 -5.00 -13.95
N GLY A 166 -25.18 -3.92 -13.61
CA GLY A 166 -26.51 -4.01 -12.98
C GLY A 166 -26.51 -4.68 -11.60
N ARG A 167 -25.34 -4.79 -10.95
CA ARG A 167 -25.18 -5.43 -9.63
C ARG A 167 -25.62 -4.52 -8.48
N THR A 168 -25.89 -3.24 -8.75
CA THR A 168 -26.42 -2.29 -7.76
C THR A 168 -27.91 -2.53 -7.58
N LYS A 169 -28.30 -3.17 -6.48
CA LYS A 169 -29.72 -3.33 -6.12
C LYS A 169 -30.34 -1.95 -5.89
N ARG A 170 -31.25 -1.50 -6.77
CA ARG A 170 -32.21 -0.44 -6.45
C ARG A 170 -33.13 -0.96 -5.35
N GLN A 171 -32.89 -0.53 -4.12
CA GLN A 171 -33.79 -0.86 -3.01
C GLN A 171 -35.08 -0.05 -3.15
N THR A 172 -36.23 -0.70 -2.94
CA THR A 172 -37.52 -0.02 -2.91
C THR A 172 -37.65 0.84 -1.64
N GLY A 173 -38.46 1.91 -1.68
CA GLY A 173 -38.54 2.88 -0.57
C GLY A 173 -38.93 2.29 0.80
N LYS A 174 -39.70 1.19 0.82
CA LYS A 174 -40.07 0.48 2.07
C LYS A 174 -38.91 -0.36 2.62
N GLU A 175 -38.18 -1.08 1.76
CA GLU A 175 -36.99 -1.85 2.16
C GLU A 175 -35.86 -0.94 2.68
N PHE A 176 -35.78 0.28 2.17
CA PHE A 176 -34.80 1.27 2.63
C PHE A 176 -35.03 1.68 4.09
N ILE A 177 -36.29 1.87 4.51
CA ILE A 177 -36.62 2.28 5.89
C ILE A 177 -36.33 1.15 6.87
N PHE A 178 -36.72 -0.09 6.56
CA PHE A 178 -36.44 -1.24 7.44
C PHE A 178 -34.95 -1.58 7.56
N THR A 179 -34.14 -1.27 6.55
CA THR A 179 -32.69 -1.51 6.57
C THR A 179 -31.86 -0.36 7.14
N LEU A 180 -32.48 0.79 7.42
CA LEU A 180 -31.80 2.00 7.90
C LEU A 180 -30.99 1.78 9.19
N PRO A 181 -31.53 1.10 10.24
CA PRO A 181 -30.77 0.86 11.46
C PRO A 181 -29.52 0.02 11.22
N CYS A 182 -29.64 -1.05 10.42
CA CYS A 182 -28.50 -1.91 10.07
C CYS A 182 -27.45 -1.17 9.24
N LYS A 183 -27.87 -0.29 8.32
CA LYS A 183 -26.96 0.57 7.55
C LYS A 183 -26.23 1.55 8.45
N PHE A 184 -26.93 2.17 9.40
CA PHE A 184 -26.32 3.07 10.38
C PHE A 184 -25.29 2.34 11.25
N ILE A 185 -25.64 1.18 11.81
CA ILE A 185 -24.70 0.36 12.58
C ILE A 185 -23.50 -0.03 11.71
N SER A 186 -23.74 -0.48 10.47
CA SER A 186 -22.65 -0.83 9.54
C SER A 186 -21.74 0.36 9.25
N TYR A 187 -22.31 1.55 9.06
CA TYR A 187 -21.56 2.78 8.84
C TYR A 187 -20.69 3.11 10.06
N VAL A 188 -21.26 3.09 11.27
CA VAL A 188 -20.53 3.37 12.51
C VAL A 188 -19.39 2.37 12.69
N VAL A 189 -19.65 1.07 12.55
CA VAL A 189 -18.62 0.02 12.70
C VAL A 189 -17.54 0.17 11.61
N ALA A 190 -17.93 0.44 10.36
CA ALA A 190 -16.99 0.65 9.26
C ALA A 190 -16.01 1.80 9.53
N HIS A 191 -16.51 2.93 10.02
CA HIS A 191 -15.72 4.16 10.20
C HIS A 191 -15.05 4.29 11.57
N THR A 192 -15.20 3.31 12.47
CA THR A 192 -14.58 3.35 13.81
C THR A 192 -13.70 2.15 14.10
N PHE A 193 -14.17 0.94 13.76
CA PHE A 193 -13.56 -0.32 14.17
C PHE A 193 -13.01 -1.10 12.98
N ALA A 194 -13.82 -1.34 11.94
CA ALA A 194 -13.43 -2.20 10.82
C ALA A 194 -12.19 -1.68 10.09
N ILE A 195 -12.10 -0.37 9.84
CA ILE A 195 -10.92 0.23 9.19
C ILE A 195 -9.62 -0.06 9.94
N LYS A 196 -9.66 -0.05 11.28
CA LYS A 196 -8.49 -0.27 12.14
C LYS A 196 -8.06 -1.74 12.16
N LEU A 197 -9.00 -2.67 11.97
CA LEU A 197 -8.68 -4.09 11.84
C LEU A 197 -8.15 -4.43 10.44
N ILE A 198 -8.73 -3.83 9.40
CA ILE A 198 -8.31 -4.08 8.02
C ILE A 198 -6.93 -3.45 7.77
N TYR A 199 -6.70 -2.23 8.25
CA TYR A 199 -5.45 -1.47 8.11
C TYR A 199 -4.92 -0.99 9.48
N PRO A 200 -4.36 -1.88 10.31
CA PRO A 200 -3.80 -1.52 11.60
C PRO A 200 -2.67 -0.48 11.51
N GLY A 201 -1.93 -0.43 10.41
CA GLY A 201 -0.89 0.59 10.19
C GLY A 201 -1.42 2.04 10.18
N SER A 202 -2.73 2.26 10.00
CA SER A 202 -3.34 3.59 10.08
C SER A 202 -3.63 4.06 11.51
N ILE A 203 -3.49 3.18 12.51
CA ILE A 203 -3.81 3.50 13.90
C ILE A 203 -2.73 4.44 14.46
N SER A 204 -3.15 5.61 14.97
CA SER A 204 -2.23 6.64 15.47
C SER A 204 -1.26 6.15 16.56
N ILE A 205 -1.69 5.26 17.47
CA ILE A 205 -0.82 4.71 18.52
C ILE A 205 0.25 3.77 17.93
N LEU A 206 -0.08 2.99 16.89
CA LEU A 206 0.90 2.13 16.20
C LEU A 206 1.86 2.97 15.38
N ASN A 207 1.37 3.97 14.63
CA ASN A 207 2.21 4.95 13.94
C ASN A 207 3.20 5.64 14.90
N TRP A 208 2.73 6.01 16.10
CA TRP A 208 3.60 6.57 17.14
C TRP A 208 4.65 5.57 17.63
N ALA A 209 4.26 4.32 17.89
CA ALA A 209 5.17 3.26 18.34
C ALA A 209 6.26 2.96 17.28
N PHE A 210 5.90 2.93 16.00
CA PHE A 210 6.84 2.66 14.90
C PHE A 210 7.67 3.87 14.49
N ARG A 211 7.35 5.08 14.94
CA ARG A 211 7.99 6.33 14.51
C ARG A 211 9.52 6.28 14.49
N SER A 212 10.13 5.71 15.53
CA SER A 212 11.60 5.62 15.61
C SER A 212 12.19 4.65 14.58
N THR A 213 11.52 3.53 14.33
CA THR A 213 11.88 2.54 13.32
C THR A 213 11.69 3.11 11.92
N LEU A 214 10.55 3.76 11.64
CA LEU A 214 10.29 4.42 10.36
C LEU A 214 11.33 5.50 10.06
N LEU A 215 11.66 6.34 11.05
CA LEU A 215 12.71 7.34 10.87
C LEU A 215 14.06 6.69 10.51
N LYS A 216 14.45 5.61 11.19
CA LYS A 216 15.69 4.86 10.86
C LYS A 216 15.64 4.25 9.45
N GLY A 217 14.51 3.67 9.05
CA GLY A 217 14.31 3.09 7.73
C GLY A 217 14.39 4.12 6.61
N ARG A 218 13.64 5.23 6.73
CA ARG A 218 13.72 6.36 5.79
C ARG A 218 15.14 6.88 5.61
N MET A 219 15.85 7.03 6.71
CA MET A 219 17.23 7.47 6.70
C MET A 219 18.19 6.51 6.01
N HIS A 220 17.98 5.21 6.20
CA HIS A 220 18.74 4.20 5.48
C HIS A 220 18.52 4.33 3.97
N LEU A 221 17.29 4.59 3.53
CA LEU A 221 16.97 4.83 2.12
C LEU A 221 17.58 6.12 1.58
N ILE A 222 17.53 7.23 2.35
CA ILE A 222 18.19 8.50 1.97
C ILE A 222 19.70 8.31 1.78
N LYS A 223 20.36 7.54 2.65
CA LYS A 223 21.79 7.19 2.48
C LYS A 223 22.08 6.43 1.18
N HIS A 224 21.11 5.71 0.65
CA HIS A 224 21.21 5.00 -0.64
C HIS A 224 20.74 5.85 -1.83
N GLY A 225 20.68 7.18 -1.67
CA GLY A 225 20.26 8.11 -2.72
C GLY A 225 18.75 8.26 -2.83
N GLY A 226 18.02 8.00 -1.75
CA GLY A 226 16.59 8.24 -1.65
C GLY A 226 16.28 9.72 -1.48
N GLU A 227 15.35 10.21 -2.28
CA GLU A 227 14.79 11.56 -2.21
C GLU A 227 13.34 11.47 -1.75
N ARG A 228 12.99 12.20 -0.69
CA ARG A 228 11.64 12.21 -0.13
C ARG A 228 10.77 13.23 -0.86
N TYR A 229 9.50 12.89 -1.05
CA TYR A 229 8.50 13.71 -1.74
C TYR A 229 7.19 13.74 -0.94
N LYS A 230 6.52 14.89 -0.93
CA LYS A 230 5.13 15.05 -0.51
C LYS A 230 4.23 15.17 -1.74
N LEU A 231 3.34 14.20 -1.93
CA LEU A 231 2.40 14.18 -3.04
C LEU A 231 1.00 14.57 -2.55
N LEU A 232 0.30 15.45 -3.26
CA LEU A 232 -1.07 15.87 -2.93
C LEU A 232 -2.06 15.25 -3.91
N THR A 233 -2.93 14.38 -3.38
CA THR A 233 -3.92 13.61 -4.14
C THR A 233 -5.13 14.47 -4.54
N ALA A 234 -6.03 13.89 -5.33
CA ALA A 234 -7.25 14.57 -5.79
C ALA A 234 -8.25 14.90 -4.65
N ASP A 235 -8.22 14.12 -3.57
CA ASP A 235 -9.00 14.29 -2.34
C ASP A 235 -8.22 15.02 -1.23
N ASP A 236 -7.19 15.78 -1.61
CA ASP A 236 -6.40 16.64 -0.73
C ASP A 236 -5.68 15.90 0.42
N ASN A 237 -5.38 14.61 0.24
CA ASN A 237 -4.48 13.86 1.11
C ASN A 237 -3.02 14.09 0.73
N GLU A 238 -2.17 14.26 1.73
CA GLU A 238 -0.72 14.33 1.60
C GLU A 238 -0.12 12.94 1.76
N ILE A 239 0.54 12.43 0.73
CA ILE A 239 1.17 11.11 0.69
C ILE A 239 2.69 11.26 0.81
N ASP A 240 3.27 10.55 1.78
CA ASP A 240 4.70 10.48 2.01
C ASP A 240 5.33 9.42 1.10
N ALA A 241 6.21 9.86 0.21
CA ALA A 241 6.86 9.01 -0.78
C ALA A 241 8.38 9.19 -0.77
N ILE A 242 9.09 8.16 -1.23
CA ILE A 242 10.53 8.19 -1.45
C ILE A 242 10.88 7.60 -2.81
N PHE A 243 11.76 8.30 -3.53
CA PHE A 243 12.24 7.88 -4.84
C PHE A 243 13.74 7.62 -4.79
N ILE A 244 14.17 6.47 -5.30
CA ILE A 244 15.59 6.12 -5.48
C ILE A 244 15.86 5.97 -6.97
N ASN A 245 16.59 6.93 -7.54
CA ASN A 245 16.97 6.90 -8.95
C ASN A 245 18.22 6.05 -9.19
N ARG A 246 18.05 4.95 -9.92
CA ARG A 246 19.12 4.04 -10.36
C ARG A 246 19.45 4.16 -11.86
N ARG A 247 18.79 5.06 -12.61
CA ARG A 247 19.14 5.33 -14.02
C ARG A 247 20.63 5.62 -14.14
N ASN A 248 21.28 5.02 -15.15
CA ASN A 248 22.72 5.10 -15.39
C ASN A 248 23.63 4.57 -14.26
N LYS A 249 23.09 3.92 -13.23
CA LYS A 249 23.86 3.31 -12.12
C LYS A 249 23.83 1.79 -12.15
N THR A 250 22.75 1.21 -12.69
CA THR A 250 22.52 -0.24 -12.77
C THR A 250 21.89 -0.58 -14.12
N THR A 251 22.01 -1.83 -14.56
CA THR A 251 21.42 -2.32 -15.82
C THR A 251 19.89 -2.25 -15.82
N LYS A 252 19.26 -2.32 -14.64
CA LYS A 252 17.80 -2.26 -14.46
C LYS A 252 17.30 -0.89 -13.99
N GLY A 253 18.17 0.11 -13.94
CA GLY A 253 17.85 1.41 -13.38
C GLY A 253 16.82 2.21 -14.17
N ASN A 254 16.62 1.88 -15.44
CA ASN A 254 15.58 2.50 -16.28
C ASN A 254 14.18 1.96 -16.01
N ILE A 255 14.06 0.88 -15.23
CA ILE A 255 12.76 0.34 -14.81
C ILE A 255 12.47 0.85 -13.39
N LEU A 256 11.27 1.40 -13.21
CA LEU A 256 10.75 1.86 -11.93
C LEU A 256 9.89 0.76 -11.31
N VAL A 257 10.16 0.38 -10.07
CA VAL A 257 9.26 -0.44 -9.27
C VAL A 257 8.52 0.45 -8.29
N ILE A 258 7.18 0.43 -8.36
CA ILE A 258 6.30 1.09 -7.40
C ILE A 258 5.81 0.04 -6.41
N THR A 259 6.12 0.23 -5.12
CA THR A 259 5.80 -0.75 -4.07
C THR A 259 4.49 -0.37 -3.37
N CYS A 260 3.51 -1.29 -3.36
CA CYS A 260 2.26 -1.18 -2.62
C CYS A 260 2.31 -2.13 -1.41
N GLU A 261 2.38 -1.56 -0.22
CA GLU A 261 2.66 -2.26 1.04
C GLU A 261 1.44 -3.03 1.60
N GLY A 262 1.71 -3.82 2.64
CA GLY A 262 0.69 -4.56 3.39
C GLY A 262 -0.09 -3.68 4.38
N ASN A 263 -1.05 -4.28 5.09
CA ASN A 263 -1.95 -3.56 6.00
C ASN A 263 -1.30 -2.98 7.28
N CYS A 264 -0.05 -3.34 7.53
CA CYS A 264 0.84 -2.76 8.53
C CYS A 264 2.26 -2.56 7.94
N GLY A 265 2.35 -2.48 6.61
CA GLY A 265 3.60 -2.25 5.90
C GLY A 265 3.84 -0.76 5.69
N PHE A 266 5.11 -0.36 5.71
CA PHE A 266 5.55 1.01 5.49
C PHE A 266 6.72 0.99 4.52
N TYR A 267 6.79 1.95 3.59
CA TYR A 267 7.87 1.96 2.59
C TYR A 267 9.26 2.02 3.25
N GLU A 268 9.36 2.58 4.45
CA GLU A 268 10.62 2.73 5.18
C GLU A 268 11.27 1.39 5.56
N THR A 269 10.47 0.35 5.74
CA THR A 269 10.93 -0.95 6.28
C THR A 269 10.37 -2.17 5.55
N GLY A 270 9.47 -1.98 4.59
CA GLY A 270 8.74 -3.05 3.94
C GLY A 270 9.43 -3.61 2.69
N ILE A 271 8.62 -3.84 1.66
CA ILE A 271 8.98 -4.62 0.48
C ILE A 271 9.92 -3.89 -0.48
N ILE A 272 10.26 -2.63 -0.20
CA ILE A 272 11.16 -1.78 -1.00
C ILE A 272 12.56 -2.40 -1.19
N SER A 273 13.02 -3.18 -0.20
CA SER A 273 14.39 -3.70 -0.12
C SER A 273 14.69 -4.75 -1.20
N THR A 274 13.74 -5.65 -1.49
CA THR A 274 13.90 -6.71 -2.49
C THR A 274 14.19 -6.16 -3.89
N PRO A 275 13.34 -5.31 -4.51
CA PRO A 275 13.63 -4.74 -5.82
C PRO A 275 14.84 -3.80 -5.81
N LEU A 276 15.10 -3.10 -4.70
CA LEU A 276 16.30 -2.26 -4.57
C LEU A 276 17.58 -3.09 -4.67
N SER A 277 17.62 -4.27 -4.04
CA SER A 277 18.76 -5.20 -4.11
C SER A 277 19.00 -5.74 -5.52
N LYS A 278 17.95 -5.80 -6.36
CA LYS A 278 18.01 -6.21 -7.77
C LYS A 278 18.41 -5.07 -8.72
N GLY A 279 18.65 -3.87 -8.18
CA GLY A 279 19.15 -2.73 -8.92
C GLY A 279 18.08 -1.94 -9.69
N TYR A 280 16.80 -2.08 -9.38
CA TYR A 280 15.75 -1.25 -9.99
C TYR A 280 15.73 0.18 -9.43
N SER A 281 15.23 1.14 -10.19
CA SER A 281 14.76 2.41 -9.60
C SER A 281 13.49 2.13 -8.80
N ILE A 282 13.31 2.80 -7.66
CA ILE A 282 12.20 2.49 -6.75
C ILE A 282 11.41 3.75 -6.39
N LEU A 283 10.09 3.63 -6.34
CA LEU A 283 9.18 4.60 -5.74
C LEU A 283 8.38 3.90 -4.64
N GLY A 284 8.77 4.16 -3.39
CA GLY A 284 8.03 3.72 -2.21
C GLY A 284 7.11 4.81 -1.71
N TRP A 285 5.96 4.45 -1.16
CA TRP A 285 4.98 5.39 -0.63
C TRP A 285 4.17 4.74 0.50
N ASN A 286 3.61 5.56 1.38
CA ASN A 286 2.76 5.10 2.48
C ASN A 286 1.28 5.33 2.16
N HIS A 287 0.45 4.32 2.41
CA HIS A 287 -1.01 4.37 2.36
C HIS A 287 -1.58 5.63 3.07
N PRO A 288 -2.76 6.13 2.68
CA PRO A 288 -3.44 7.18 3.45
C PRO A 288 -3.57 6.79 4.93
N GLY A 289 -3.17 7.69 5.82
CA GLY A 289 -3.13 7.48 7.27
C GLY A 289 -1.93 6.68 7.80
N PHE A 290 -1.01 6.21 6.96
CA PHE A 290 0.18 5.48 7.39
C PHE A 290 1.39 6.40 7.55
N GLY A 291 2.15 6.21 8.64
CA GLY A 291 3.41 6.91 8.86
C GLY A 291 3.19 8.42 8.93
N SER A 292 3.62 9.13 7.89
CA SER A 292 3.40 10.58 7.77
C SER A 292 2.27 10.98 6.81
N SER A 293 1.70 10.03 6.06
CA SER A 293 0.61 10.29 5.13
C SER A 293 -0.67 10.67 5.88
N THR A 294 -1.44 11.62 5.35
CA THR A 294 -2.75 12.00 5.90
C THR A 294 -3.87 11.12 5.35
N GLY A 295 -5.10 11.32 5.81
CA GLY A 295 -6.27 10.58 5.35
C GLY A 295 -6.48 9.25 6.08
N ALA A 296 -7.21 8.35 5.43
CA ALA A 296 -7.54 7.03 5.95
C ALA A 296 -7.64 6.03 4.79
N PRO A 297 -7.24 4.75 4.98
CA PRO A 297 -7.06 3.78 3.89
C PRO A 297 -8.40 3.16 3.44
N TYR A 298 -9.38 4.01 3.12
CA TYR A 298 -10.60 3.59 2.43
C TYR A 298 -10.27 3.30 0.96
N PRO A 299 -11.00 2.38 0.30
CA PRO A 299 -10.79 2.05 -1.11
C PRO A 299 -10.62 3.27 -2.01
N LEU A 300 -11.51 4.27 -1.92
CA LEU A 300 -11.42 5.49 -2.73
C LEU A 300 -10.13 6.29 -2.47
N GLN A 301 -9.69 6.42 -1.22
CA GLN A 301 -8.47 7.17 -0.90
C GLN A 301 -7.21 6.40 -1.32
N GLU A 302 -7.22 5.06 -1.20
CA GLU A 302 -6.17 4.19 -1.75
C GLU A 302 -6.04 4.37 -3.27
N GLU A 303 -7.17 4.37 -3.98
CA GLU A 303 -7.24 4.57 -5.43
C GLU A 303 -6.72 5.96 -5.83
N ASN A 304 -7.13 7.01 -5.13
CA ASN A 304 -6.63 8.38 -5.35
C ASN A 304 -5.14 8.51 -5.06
N ALA A 305 -4.64 7.82 -4.02
CA ALA A 305 -3.24 7.85 -3.65
C ALA A 305 -2.36 7.16 -4.70
N ILE A 306 -2.71 5.95 -5.15
CA ILE A 306 -1.93 5.27 -6.20
C ILE A 306 -2.04 5.98 -7.55
N ASP A 307 -3.18 6.60 -7.88
CA ASP A 307 -3.29 7.45 -9.07
C ASP A 307 -2.30 8.62 -9.00
N CYS A 308 -2.18 9.27 -7.84
CA CYS A 308 -1.21 10.33 -7.61
C CYS A 308 0.23 9.83 -7.80
N VAL A 309 0.55 8.65 -7.27
CA VAL A 309 1.88 8.04 -7.36
C VAL A 309 2.23 7.67 -8.80
N MET A 310 1.28 7.09 -9.55
CA MET A 310 1.46 6.78 -10.97
C MET A 310 1.69 8.03 -11.82
N ARG A 311 0.86 9.06 -11.65
CA ARG A 311 1.02 10.33 -12.38
C ARG A 311 2.31 11.04 -11.99
N PHE A 312 2.71 10.99 -10.72
CA PHE A 312 4.01 11.51 -10.29
C PHE A 312 5.16 10.78 -10.99
N ALA A 313 5.10 9.45 -11.09
CA ALA A 313 6.09 8.65 -11.79
C ALA A 313 6.20 9.01 -13.29
N ILE A 314 5.06 9.17 -13.96
CA ILE A 314 4.98 9.44 -15.41
C ILE A 314 5.28 10.91 -15.71
N ASP A 315 4.54 11.83 -15.11
CA ASP A 315 4.57 13.25 -15.44
C ASP A 315 5.78 13.97 -14.86
N HIS A 316 6.22 13.60 -13.65
CA HIS A 316 7.29 14.29 -12.94
C HIS A 316 8.62 13.55 -13.02
N LEU A 317 8.65 12.25 -12.68
CA LEU A 317 9.90 11.46 -12.71
C LEU A 317 10.30 10.99 -14.11
N LYS A 318 9.38 11.11 -15.09
CA LYS A 318 9.58 10.78 -16.51
C LYS A 318 9.90 9.31 -16.74
N PHE A 319 9.24 8.41 -16.01
CA PHE A 319 9.23 6.99 -16.38
C PHE A 319 8.01 6.74 -17.29
N PRO A 320 8.21 6.25 -18.53
CA PRO A 320 7.10 5.82 -19.35
C PRO A 320 6.40 4.62 -18.69
N GLU A 321 5.11 4.45 -18.95
CA GLU A 321 4.28 3.44 -18.29
C GLU A 321 4.87 2.03 -18.51
N GLU A 322 5.38 1.74 -19.72
CA GLU A 322 6.01 0.47 -20.13
C GLU A 322 7.32 0.16 -19.40
N GLN A 323 7.85 1.10 -18.61
CA GLN A 323 9.02 0.91 -17.74
C GLN A 323 8.64 0.87 -16.26
N ILE A 324 7.36 0.75 -15.93
CA ILE A 324 6.87 0.66 -14.55
C ILE A 324 6.47 -0.77 -14.23
N ILE A 325 6.98 -1.29 -13.11
CA ILE A 325 6.52 -2.52 -12.46
C ILE A 325 5.72 -2.14 -11.22
N LEU A 326 4.50 -2.66 -11.10
CA LEU A 326 3.73 -2.57 -9.88
C LEU A 326 4.01 -3.79 -9.01
N TYR A 327 4.44 -3.57 -7.77
CA TYR A 327 4.72 -4.64 -6.82
C TYR A 327 3.81 -4.51 -5.60
N GLY A 328 2.78 -5.36 -5.52
CA GLY A 328 1.83 -5.39 -4.40
C GLY A 328 2.09 -6.57 -3.47
N TRP A 329 2.19 -6.30 -2.17
CA TRP A 329 2.27 -7.33 -1.14
C TRP A 329 0.99 -7.39 -0.32
N SER A 330 0.46 -8.61 -0.13
CA SER A 330 -0.74 -8.84 0.70
C SER A 330 -1.92 -7.97 0.23
N ILE A 331 -2.50 -7.16 1.13
CA ILE A 331 -3.58 -6.20 0.82
C ILE A 331 -3.17 -5.15 -0.23
N GLY A 332 -1.88 -4.82 -0.34
CA GLY A 332 -1.34 -3.91 -1.37
C GLY A 332 -1.54 -4.44 -2.79
N GLY A 333 -1.88 -5.72 -2.95
CA GLY A 333 -2.38 -6.27 -4.20
C GLY A 333 -3.65 -5.59 -4.71
N TYR A 334 -4.53 -5.09 -3.84
CA TYR A 334 -5.69 -4.27 -4.22
C TYR A 334 -5.23 -3.01 -4.95
N THR A 335 -4.37 -2.25 -4.29
CA THR A 335 -3.87 -0.97 -4.81
C THR A 335 -3.08 -1.17 -6.11
N ALA A 336 -2.24 -2.22 -6.17
CA ALA A 336 -1.47 -2.55 -7.37
C ALA A 336 -2.35 -3.03 -8.54
N THR A 337 -3.38 -3.85 -8.30
CA THR A 337 -4.28 -4.32 -9.37
C THR A 337 -5.20 -3.22 -9.87
N TRP A 338 -5.64 -2.29 -9.00
CA TRP A 338 -6.37 -1.11 -9.44
C TRP A 338 -5.54 -0.24 -10.38
N ALA A 339 -4.26 -0.03 -10.08
CA ALA A 339 -3.36 0.72 -10.93
C ALA A 339 -3.11 -0.01 -12.25
N ALA A 340 -2.85 -1.32 -12.24
CA ALA A 340 -2.69 -2.11 -13.47
C ALA A 340 -3.94 -2.07 -14.38
N MET A 341 -5.14 -2.06 -13.80
CA MET A 341 -6.39 -1.93 -14.56
C MET A 341 -6.54 -0.56 -15.23
N ASN A 342 -6.01 0.51 -14.64
CA ASN A 342 -6.17 1.89 -15.09
C ASN A 342 -4.94 2.46 -15.83
N TYR A 343 -3.83 1.71 -15.81
CA TYR A 343 -2.55 1.94 -16.48
C TYR A 343 -2.11 0.59 -17.08
N PRO A 344 -2.77 0.14 -18.17
CA PRO A 344 -2.61 -1.22 -18.70
C PRO A 344 -1.31 -1.47 -19.46
N SER A 345 -0.56 -0.41 -19.80
CA SER A 345 0.71 -0.48 -20.54
C SER A 345 1.91 -0.70 -19.63
N ILE A 346 1.71 -0.88 -18.31
CA ILE A 346 2.80 -1.17 -17.38
C ILE A 346 3.61 -2.39 -17.82
N GLN A 347 4.89 -2.40 -17.47
CA GLN A 347 5.79 -3.50 -17.83
C GLN A 347 5.30 -4.84 -17.26
N SER A 348 4.97 -4.85 -15.97
CA SER A 348 4.57 -6.04 -15.25
C SER A 348 3.86 -5.72 -13.94
N LEU A 349 2.94 -6.59 -13.57
CA LEU A 349 2.32 -6.63 -12.26
C LEU A 349 2.88 -7.83 -11.47
N ILE A 350 3.43 -7.58 -10.28
CA ILE A 350 3.92 -8.61 -9.37
C ILE A 350 3.05 -8.58 -8.12
N LEU A 351 2.41 -9.71 -7.82
CA LEU A 351 1.53 -9.88 -6.67
C LEU A 351 2.11 -10.94 -5.73
N ASP A 352 2.58 -10.50 -4.57
CA ASP A 352 3.26 -11.35 -3.59
C ASP A 352 2.40 -11.54 -2.33
N ALA A 353 2.18 -12.80 -1.96
CA ALA A 353 1.37 -13.18 -0.80
C ALA A 353 -0.03 -12.53 -0.79
N THR A 354 -0.62 -12.28 -1.96
CA THR A 354 -1.93 -11.64 -2.08
C THR A 354 -3.08 -12.65 -2.10
N PHE A 355 -4.32 -12.15 -2.21
CA PHE A 355 -5.56 -12.92 -2.21
C PHE A 355 -6.50 -12.45 -3.32
N ASP A 356 -7.62 -13.15 -3.51
CA ASP A 356 -8.60 -12.83 -4.55
C ASP A 356 -9.70 -11.86 -4.11
N ASP A 357 -10.11 -11.94 -2.84
CA ASP A 357 -11.15 -11.12 -2.23
C ASP A 357 -10.94 -11.08 -0.71
N ILE A 358 -11.10 -9.92 -0.07
CA ILE A 358 -10.96 -9.79 1.39
C ILE A 358 -12.13 -10.43 2.15
N LEU A 359 -13.31 -10.53 1.55
CA LEU A 359 -14.52 -10.97 2.26
C LEU A 359 -14.36 -12.33 2.97
N PRO A 360 -13.85 -13.39 2.32
CA PRO A 360 -13.66 -14.68 2.99
C PRO A 360 -12.69 -14.61 4.18
N LEU A 361 -11.65 -13.76 4.10
CA LEU A 361 -10.68 -13.55 5.17
C LEU A 361 -11.33 -12.79 6.35
N ALA A 362 -12.15 -11.78 6.04
CA ALA A 362 -12.90 -11.02 7.04
C ALA A 362 -13.98 -11.87 7.75
N ILE A 363 -14.65 -12.77 7.03
CA ILE A 363 -15.62 -13.69 7.63
C ILE A 363 -14.92 -14.69 8.55
N MET A 364 -13.79 -15.27 8.11
CA MET A 364 -13.04 -16.25 8.90
C MET A 364 -12.53 -15.69 10.24
N THR A 365 -12.19 -14.40 10.27
CA THR A 365 -11.66 -13.75 11.49
C THR A 365 -12.75 -13.35 12.49
N MET A 366 -14.02 -13.39 12.10
CA MET A 366 -15.15 -12.92 12.91
C MET A 366 -16.07 -14.07 13.30
N SER A 367 -16.90 -13.85 14.34
CA SER A 367 -17.93 -14.81 14.72
C SER A 367 -18.94 -15.03 13.58
N SER A 368 -19.37 -16.27 13.37
CA SER A 368 -20.40 -16.63 12.38
C SER A 368 -21.73 -15.88 12.59
N LEU A 369 -22.04 -15.49 13.83
CA LEU A 369 -23.22 -14.69 14.16
C LEU A 369 -23.20 -13.30 13.51
N LEU A 370 -22.01 -12.77 13.19
CA LEU A 370 -21.81 -11.45 12.59
C LEU A 370 -21.59 -11.51 11.07
N GLU A 371 -21.66 -12.68 10.44
CA GLU A 371 -21.32 -12.84 9.01
C GLU A 371 -22.11 -11.85 8.12
N GLY A 372 -23.42 -11.71 8.35
CA GLY A 372 -24.25 -10.80 7.58
C GLY A 372 -23.82 -9.33 7.70
N LEU A 373 -23.47 -8.91 8.93
CA LEU A 373 -22.96 -7.55 9.20
C LEU A 373 -21.58 -7.34 8.56
N VAL A 374 -20.66 -8.29 8.73
CA VAL A 374 -19.31 -8.25 8.14
C VAL A 374 -19.41 -8.17 6.62
N ARG A 375 -20.24 -9.01 6.00
CA ARG A 375 -20.49 -8.97 4.56
C ARG A 375 -21.00 -7.62 4.08
N ASN A 376 -21.94 -7.02 4.82
CA ASN A 376 -22.47 -5.70 4.49
C ASN A 376 -21.40 -4.60 4.63
N ILE A 377 -20.58 -4.64 5.68
CA ILE A 377 -19.50 -3.68 5.90
C ILE A 377 -18.45 -3.79 4.79
N ILE A 378 -17.96 -5.00 4.52
CA ILE A 378 -16.93 -5.24 3.51
C ILE A 378 -17.44 -4.82 2.14
N ARG A 379 -18.63 -5.26 1.71
CA ARG A 379 -19.10 -4.97 0.35
C ARG A 379 -19.46 -3.51 0.10
N ASN A 380 -19.82 -2.74 1.12
CA ASN A 380 -20.20 -1.33 0.94
C ASN A 380 -19.08 -0.34 1.25
N TYR A 381 -18.11 -0.71 2.10
CA TYR A 381 -17.08 0.24 2.57
C TYR A 381 -15.64 -0.23 2.34
N PHE A 382 -15.40 -1.53 2.19
CA PHE A 382 -14.07 -2.12 2.03
C PHE A 382 -14.07 -3.22 0.98
N ASN A 383 -14.65 -2.95 -0.20
CA ASN A 383 -14.79 -3.97 -1.24
C ASN A 383 -13.46 -4.21 -1.95
N LEU A 384 -12.56 -4.95 -1.29
CA LEU A 384 -11.23 -5.26 -1.83
C LEU A 384 -11.26 -6.55 -2.66
N ASN A 385 -11.85 -6.45 -3.86
CA ASN A 385 -11.93 -7.57 -4.82
C ASN A 385 -10.81 -7.47 -5.87
N ILE A 386 -9.66 -8.04 -5.51
CA ILE A 386 -8.43 -8.04 -6.30
C ILE A 386 -8.64 -8.82 -7.61
N ALA A 387 -9.35 -9.95 -7.58
CA ALA A 387 -9.58 -10.75 -8.77
C ALA A 387 -10.44 -10.02 -9.83
N GLU A 388 -11.43 -9.23 -9.41
CA GLU A 388 -12.25 -8.42 -10.34
C GLU A 388 -11.41 -7.32 -11.00
N GLN A 389 -10.49 -6.67 -10.26
CA GLN A 389 -9.53 -5.72 -10.84
C GLN A 389 -8.54 -6.42 -11.78
N LEU A 390 -7.92 -7.51 -11.33
CA LEU A 390 -6.93 -8.28 -12.10
C LEU A 390 -7.49 -8.81 -13.43
N ASN A 391 -8.76 -9.22 -13.44
CA ASN A 391 -9.43 -9.72 -14.64
C ASN A 391 -9.65 -8.67 -15.75
N ARG A 392 -9.35 -7.39 -15.48
CA ARG A 392 -9.38 -6.29 -16.46
C ARG A 392 -7.99 -5.88 -16.94
N TYR A 393 -6.95 -6.59 -16.52
CA TYR A 393 -5.58 -6.34 -16.92
C TYR A 393 -5.04 -7.48 -17.79
N ASP A 394 -4.56 -7.11 -18.98
CA ASP A 394 -4.07 -8.03 -20.02
C ASP A 394 -2.56 -8.21 -20.04
N GLY A 395 -1.82 -7.31 -19.39
CA GLY A 395 -0.36 -7.35 -19.39
C GLY A 395 0.22 -8.51 -18.58
N THR A 396 1.55 -8.47 -18.39
CA THR A 396 2.27 -9.55 -17.73
C THR A 396 2.02 -9.57 -16.22
N ILE A 397 1.86 -10.76 -15.65
CA ILE A 397 1.56 -10.98 -14.23
C ILE A 397 2.53 -12.03 -13.67
N LEU A 398 3.06 -11.77 -12.47
CA LEU A 398 3.71 -12.77 -11.63
C LEU A 398 2.97 -12.88 -10.30
N LEU A 399 2.45 -14.07 -10.00
CA LEU A 399 1.94 -14.40 -8.68
C LEU A 399 3.03 -15.09 -7.87
N ILE A 400 3.23 -14.66 -6.63
CA ILE A 400 4.15 -15.29 -5.69
C ILE A 400 3.36 -15.75 -4.48
N ARG A 401 3.37 -17.06 -4.24
CA ARG A 401 2.59 -17.69 -3.17
C ARG A 401 3.50 -18.12 -2.04
N ARG A 402 3.15 -17.74 -0.81
CA ARG A 402 3.77 -18.25 0.42
C ARG A 402 3.18 -19.62 0.74
N THR A 403 3.98 -20.68 0.77
CA THR A 403 3.43 -22.04 0.96
C THR A 403 3.08 -22.36 2.41
N LYS A 404 3.52 -21.52 3.36
CA LYS A 404 3.20 -21.64 4.79
C LYS A 404 2.48 -20.38 5.29
N ASP A 405 1.66 -19.78 4.43
CA ASP A 405 0.94 -18.55 4.74
C ASP A 405 -0.13 -18.78 5.81
N GLU A 406 -0.08 -18.00 6.87
CA GLU A 406 -1.00 -18.04 7.99
C GLU A 406 -2.06 -16.92 7.94
N VAL A 407 -1.93 -15.98 7.00
CA VAL A 407 -2.76 -14.77 6.93
C VAL A 407 -3.78 -14.85 5.80
N VAL A 408 -3.37 -15.29 4.61
CA VAL A 408 -4.23 -15.34 3.41
C VAL A 408 -4.69 -16.77 3.08
N CYS A 409 -5.00 -17.56 4.09
CA CYS A 409 -5.52 -18.94 3.96
C CYS A 409 -6.94 -19.07 4.54
N THR A 410 -7.83 -19.78 3.82
CA THR A 410 -9.19 -20.10 4.28
C THR A 410 -9.56 -21.55 3.91
N PRO A 411 -10.07 -22.39 4.84
CA PRO A 411 -10.20 -22.16 6.29
C PRO A 411 -8.83 -22.10 7.00
N SER A 412 -8.81 -21.67 8.28
CA SER A 412 -7.62 -21.30 9.07
C SER A 412 -6.65 -22.44 9.42
N ASP A 413 -6.75 -23.58 8.75
CA ASP A 413 -5.94 -24.77 9.03
C ASP A 413 -4.49 -24.63 8.52
N ASN A 414 -4.11 -23.44 8.04
CA ASN A 414 -2.82 -23.12 7.41
C ASN A 414 -2.41 -24.14 6.33
N THR A 415 -3.41 -24.70 5.66
CA THR A 415 -3.22 -25.67 4.59
C THR A 415 -2.96 -24.93 3.28
N LEU A 416 -2.05 -25.48 2.48
CA LEU A 416 -1.71 -24.93 1.17
C LEU A 416 -2.93 -24.86 0.22
N SER A 417 -3.88 -25.78 0.38
CA SER A 417 -5.16 -25.79 -0.34
C SER A 417 -6.00 -24.55 -0.05
N GLY A 418 -6.00 -24.07 1.19
CA GLY A 418 -6.74 -22.90 1.63
C GLY A 418 -6.15 -21.56 1.18
N ASN A 419 -4.93 -21.53 0.63
CA ASN A 419 -4.28 -20.30 0.22
C ASN A 419 -5.09 -19.57 -0.86
N ARG A 420 -5.50 -18.33 -0.57
CA ARG A 420 -6.35 -17.50 -1.44
C ARG A 420 -5.67 -17.12 -2.76
N GLY A 421 -4.34 -17.18 -2.84
CA GLY A 421 -3.60 -17.04 -4.09
C GLY A 421 -3.98 -18.13 -5.11
N ASN A 422 -4.38 -19.32 -4.66
CA ASN A 422 -4.87 -20.39 -5.53
C ASN A 422 -6.19 -19.98 -6.22
N MET A 423 -7.08 -19.36 -5.46
CA MET A 423 -8.35 -18.85 -5.95
C MET A 423 -8.13 -17.69 -6.92
N LEU A 424 -7.15 -16.81 -6.63
CA LEU A 424 -6.79 -15.70 -7.52
C LEU A 424 -6.32 -16.22 -8.89
N LEU A 425 -5.39 -17.18 -8.92
CA LEU A 425 -4.92 -17.79 -10.17
C LEU A 425 -6.06 -18.49 -10.92
N SER A 426 -6.90 -19.23 -10.20
CA SER A 426 -8.04 -19.93 -10.80
C SER A 426 -9.00 -18.95 -11.47
N LYS A 427 -9.35 -17.85 -10.80
CA LYS A 427 -10.21 -16.79 -11.37
C LYS A 427 -9.56 -16.08 -12.55
N LEU A 428 -8.25 -15.85 -12.50
CA LEU A 428 -7.49 -15.30 -13.62
C LEU A 428 -7.56 -16.23 -14.84
N PHE A 429 -7.36 -17.53 -14.64
CA PHE A 429 -7.38 -18.51 -15.73
C PHE A 429 -8.79 -18.72 -16.30
N MET A 430 -9.84 -18.66 -15.48
CA MET A 430 -11.21 -18.67 -16.00
C MET A 430 -11.47 -17.52 -16.98
N ARG A 431 -10.84 -16.36 -16.76
CA ARG A 431 -10.95 -15.21 -17.66
C ARG A 431 -9.99 -15.27 -18.84
N ARG A 432 -8.71 -15.60 -18.62
CA ARG A 432 -7.68 -15.62 -19.68
C ARG A 432 -7.79 -16.82 -20.60
N TYR A 433 -8.11 -18.00 -20.06
CA TYR A 433 -8.10 -19.29 -20.77
C TYR A 433 -9.42 -20.06 -20.55
N PRO A 434 -10.58 -19.51 -20.96
CA PRO A 434 -11.88 -20.10 -20.66
C PRO A 434 -12.07 -21.51 -21.27
N HIS A 435 -11.44 -21.80 -22.41
CA HIS A 435 -11.52 -23.13 -23.04
C HIS A 435 -10.77 -24.22 -22.27
N LEU A 436 -9.81 -23.84 -21.42
CA LEU A 436 -9.13 -24.73 -20.51
C LEU A 436 -9.90 -24.87 -19.19
N LEU A 437 -10.41 -23.79 -18.60
CA LEU A 437 -10.93 -23.82 -17.22
C LEU A 437 -12.45 -23.76 -17.07
N LEU A 438 -13.18 -23.05 -17.94
CA LEU A 438 -14.64 -22.98 -17.87
C LEU A 438 -15.32 -24.11 -18.65
N LYS A 439 -14.72 -24.51 -19.78
CA LYS A 439 -15.28 -25.55 -20.66
C LYS A 439 -14.80 -26.98 -20.33
N SER A 440 -13.82 -27.13 -19.45
CA SER A 440 -13.31 -28.45 -19.00
C SER A 440 -13.24 -28.52 -17.48
N LEU A 441 -14.23 -29.19 -16.88
CA LEU A 441 -14.28 -29.40 -15.42
C LEU A 441 -13.06 -30.20 -14.92
N GLU A 442 -12.58 -31.16 -15.72
CA GLU A 442 -11.42 -31.99 -15.39
C GLU A 442 -10.14 -31.15 -15.24
N CYS A 443 -9.94 -30.17 -16.12
CA CYS A 443 -8.80 -29.24 -16.02
C CYS A 443 -8.90 -28.35 -14.78
N ALA A 444 -10.11 -27.88 -14.45
CA ALA A 444 -10.32 -27.09 -13.24
C ALA A 444 -10.03 -27.91 -11.97
N VAL A 445 -10.48 -29.16 -11.90
CA VAL A 445 -10.17 -30.08 -10.80
C VAL A 445 -8.67 -30.39 -10.72
N LEU A 446 -8.03 -30.61 -11.87
CA LEU A 446 -6.58 -30.83 -11.95
C LEU A 446 -5.80 -29.63 -11.42
N LEU A 447 -6.18 -28.41 -11.82
CA LEU A 447 -5.55 -27.17 -11.34
C LEU A 447 -5.70 -27.04 -9.83
N VAL A 448 -6.90 -27.21 -9.29
CA VAL A 448 -7.13 -27.13 -7.84
C VAL A 448 -6.31 -28.18 -7.10
N ARG A 449 -6.26 -29.41 -7.59
CA ARG A 449 -5.43 -30.49 -7.02
C ARG A 449 -3.96 -30.13 -7.06
N PHE A 450 -3.47 -29.61 -8.18
CA PHE A 450 -2.08 -29.21 -8.35
C PHE A 450 -1.71 -28.06 -7.39
N LEU A 451 -2.57 -27.06 -7.24
CA LEU A 451 -2.33 -25.94 -6.34
C LEU A 451 -2.44 -26.35 -4.86
N SER A 452 -3.21 -27.39 -4.54
CA SER A 452 -3.44 -27.82 -3.16
C SER A 452 -2.33 -28.68 -2.56
N THR A 453 -1.34 -29.11 -3.36
CA THR A 453 -0.33 -30.08 -2.93
C THR A 453 1.07 -29.48 -2.85
N ASP A 454 1.94 -30.12 -2.06
CA ASP A 454 3.32 -29.71 -1.88
C ASP A 454 4.18 -29.88 -3.15
N ILE A 455 5.42 -29.39 -3.11
CA ILE A 455 6.35 -29.40 -4.24
C ILE A 455 6.59 -30.82 -4.78
N SER A 456 6.73 -31.84 -3.93
CA SER A 456 7.01 -33.22 -4.33
C SER A 456 5.80 -33.83 -5.03
N ALA A 457 4.61 -33.64 -4.46
CA ALA A 457 3.37 -34.10 -5.06
C ALA A 457 3.07 -33.39 -6.39
N ARG A 458 3.38 -32.10 -6.52
CA ARG A 458 3.26 -31.34 -7.79
C ARG A 458 4.18 -31.88 -8.87
N LYS A 459 5.44 -32.19 -8.54
CA LYS A 459 6.36 -32.84 -9.48
C LYS A 459 5.80 -34.17 -9.97
N SER A 460 5.26 -35.00 -9.06
CA SER A 460 4.61 -36.25 -9.44
C SER A 460 3.39 -36.05 -10.35
N ILE A 461 2.59 -34.99 -10.15
CA ILE A 461 1.47 -34.66 -11.03
C ILE A 461 1.96 -34.29 -12.44
N ILE A 462 3.00 -33.45 -12.54
CA ILE A 462 3.61 -33.05 -13.81
C ILE A 462 4.17 -34.26 -14.56
N GLU A 463 4.88 -35.15 -13.86
CA GLU A 463 5.44 -36.39 -14.42
C GLU A 463 4.34 -37.35 -14.90
N LYS A 464 3.24 -37.48 -14.14
CA LYS A 464 2.09 -38.33 -14.52
C LYS A 464 1.37 -37.82 -15.76
N VAL A 465 1.19 -36.49 -15.87
CA VAL A 465 0.57 -35.86 -17.05
C VAL A 465 1.54 -35.83 -18.24
N LYS A 466 2.85 -36.00 -17.98
CA LYS A 466 3.94 -35.92 -18.97
C LYS A 466 3.93 -34.58 -19.70
N VAL A 467 3.98 -33.49 -18.93
CA VAL A 467 3.97 -32.13 -19.48
C VAL A 467 5.22 -31.91 -20.34
N ASP A 468 5.02 -31.77 -21.64
CA ASP A 468 6.04 -31.34 -22.59
C ASP A 468 6.00 -29.82 -22.73
N GLU A 469 6.99 -29.14 -22.14
CA GLU A 469 7.09 -27.68 -22.15
C GLU A 469 7.24 -27.12 -23.57
N LYS A 470 7.98 -27.83 -24.43
CA LYS A 470 8.20 -27.40 -25.82
C LYS A 470 6.90 -27.46 -26.61
N GLN A 471 6.18 -28.58 -26.49
CA GLN A 471 4.86 -28.73 -27.11
C GLN A 471 3.87 -27.64 -26.62
N CYS A 472 3.87 -27.33 -25.32
CA CYS A 472 3.01 -26.29 -24.78
C CYS A 472 3.33 -24.91 -25.38
N LEU A 473 4.63 -24.56 -25.49
CA LEU A 473 5.08 -23.31 -26.11
C LEU A 473 4.71 -23.24 -27.60
N GLU A 474 4.85 -24.33 -28.35
CA GLU A 474 4.45 -24.39 -29.76
C GLU A 474 2.94 -24.14 -29.94
N LEU A 475 2.10 -24.74 -29.09
CA LEU A 475 0.65 -24.52 -29.11
C LEU A 475 0.26 -23.08 -28.75
N ILE A 476 0.93 -22.48 -27.77
CA ILE A 476 0.72 -21.08 -27.40
C ILE A 476 1.16 -20.16 -28.55
N ALA A 477 2.31 -20.42 -29.17
CA ALA A 477 2.79 -19.67 -30.32
C ALA A 477 1.81 -19.78 -31.51
N ALA A 478 1.23 -20.95 -31.76
CA ALA A 478 0.22 -21.16 -32.78
C ALA A 478 -1.07 -20.37 -32.50
N ASP A 479 -1.59 -20.38 -31.27
CA ASP A 479 -2.77 -19.59 -30.87
C ASP A 479 -2.56 -18.09 -31.07
N ILE A 480 -1.37 -17.59 -30.70
CA ILE A 480 -0.99 -16.18 -30.89
C ILE A 480 -0.86 -15.84 -32.38
N LYS A 481 -0.24 -16.70 -33.19
CA LYS A 481 -0.14 -16.51 -34.65
C LYS A 481 -1.53 -16.46 -35.31
N ASN A 482 -2.44 -17.34 -34.90
CA ASN A 482 -3.82 -17.36 -35.38
C ASN A 482 -4.59 -16.09 -35.00
N SER A 483 -4.21 -15.45 -33.89
CA SER A 483 -4.78 -14.18 -33.41
C SER A 483 -4.08 -12.94 -33.98
N GLY A 484 -3.29 -13.08 -35.05
CA GLY A 484 -2.60 -11.96 -35.70
C GLY A 484 -1.31 -11.52 -34.99
N GLY A 485 -0.70 -12.38 -34.18
CA GLY A 485 0.56 -12.10 -33.48
C GLY A 485 0.41 -11.30 -32.19
N ILE A 486 -0.82 -11.03 -31.76
CA ILE A 486 -1.13 -10.24 -30.55
C ILE A 486 -1.68 -11.17 -29.48
N VAL A 487 -1.22 -11.01 -28.24
CA VAL A 487 -1.79 -11.71 -27.09
C VAL A 487 -3.11 -11.03 -26.72
N HIS A 488 -4.22 -11.75 -26.90
CA HIS A 488 -5.56 -11.27 -26.56
C HIS A 488 -6.20 -12.14 -25.48
N TYR A 489 -6.96 -11.53 -24.57
CA TYR A 489 -7.74 -12.22 -23.57
C TYR A 489 -9.22 -11.81 -23.62
N PRO A 490 -10.17 -12.76 -23.54
CA PRO A 490 -9.98 -14.21 -23.42
C PRO A 490 -9.32 -14.83 -24.66
N SER A 491 -8.46 -15.83 -24.44
CA SER A 491 -7.77 -16.59 -25.50
C SER A 491 -8.60 -17.82 -25.92
N THR A 492 -8.45 -18.21 -27.19
CA THR A 492 -9.01 -19.42 -27.80
C THR A 492 -8.20 -20.68 -27.50
N LEU A 493 -7.05 -20.55 -26.83
CA LEU A 493 -6.16 -21.65 -26.51
C LEU A 493 -6.90 -22.79 -25.81
N GLY A 494 -6.77 -24.00 -26.37
CA GLY A 494 -7.44 -25.19 -25.86
C GLY A 494 -8.82 -25.46 -26.44
N GLN A 495 -9.30 -24.67 -27.41
CA GLN A 495 -10.57 -24.93 -28.08
C GLN A 495 -10.58 -26.29 -28.79
N ASP A 496 -9.58 -26.54 -29.64
CA ASP A 496 -9.51 -27.74 -30.50
C ASP A 496 -8.54 -28.82 -29.98
N CYS A 497 -8.08 -28.67 -28.73
CA CYS A 497 -7.18 -29.63 -28.08
C CYS A 497 -7.94 -30.82 -27.48
N ASP A 498 -7.30 -31.99 -27.44
CA ASP A 498 -7.79 -33.14 -26.68
C ASP A 498 -7.58 -32.95 -25.16
N SER A 499 -8.24 -33.76 -24.33
CA SER A 499 -8.17 -33.62 -22.86
C SER A 499 -6.74 -33.69 -22.32
N LYS A 500 -5.90 -34.56 -22.90
CA LYS A 500 -4.50 -34.71 -22.47
C LYS A 500 -3.71 -33.43 -22.71
N THR A 501 -3.83 -32.82 -23.89
CA THR A 501 -3.16 -31.56 -24.19
C THR A 501 -3.67 -30.41 -23.31
N LYS A 502 -4.98 -30.36 -23.03
CA LYS A 502 -5.52 -29.36 -22.08
C LYS A 502 -4.95 -29.51 -20.67
N PHE A 503 -4.72 -30.73 -20.20
CA PHE A 503 -4.06 -30.96 -18.91
C PHE A 503 -2.62 -30.45 -18.91
N GLN A 504 -1.85 -30.73 -19.96
CA GLN A 504 -0.47 -30.24 -20.10
C GLN A 504 -0.43 -28.71 -20.09
N LEU A 505 -1.24 -28.05 -20.91
CA LEU A 505 -1.34 -26.60 -20.99
C LEU A 505 -1.74 -25.98 -19.64
N THR A 506 -2.72 -26.56 -18.95
CA THR A 506 -3.19 -26.04 -17.66
C THR A 506 -2.07 -26.06 -16.61
N LEU A 507 -1.32 -27.16 -16.52
CA LEU A 507 -0.21 -27.29 -15.57
C LEU A 507 0.98 -26.40 -15.96
N PHE A 508 1.33 -26.36 -17.24
CA PHE A 508 2.40 -25.50 -17.75
C PHE A 508 2.11 -24.02 -17.48
N LEU A 509 0.90 -23.54 -17.80
CA LEU A 509 0.51 -22.16 -17.52
C LEU A 509 0.57 -21.87 -16.02
N ALA A 510 0.13 -22.80 -15.16
CA ALA A 510 0.20 -22.62 -13.71
C ALA A 510 1.64 -22.40 -13.21
N THR A 511 2.63 -23.12 -13.76
CA THR A 511 4.05 -22.94 -13.39
C THR A 511 4.65 -21.65 -13.96
N MET A 512 4.11 -21.11 -15.06
CA MET A 512 4.56 -19.83 -15.62
C MET A 512 4.03 -18.63 -14.84
N TYR A 513 2.77 -18.67 -14.39
CA TYR A 513 2.12 -17.54 -13.70
C TYR A 513 2.37 -17.49 -12.20
N MET A 514 2.58 -18.63 -11.53
CA MET A 514 2.72 -18.69 -10.08
C MET A 514 4.03 -19.34 -9.65
N LYS A 515 4.78 -18.65 -8.78
CA LYS A 515 5.99 -19.16 -8.12
C LYS A 515 5.75 -19.30 -6.62
N ASP A 516 6.37 -20.30 -6.02
CA ASP A 516 6.24 -20.57 -4.59
C ASP A 516 7.49 -20.08 -3.83
N GLN A 517 7.24 -19.49 -2.66
CA GLN A 517 8.25 -19.27 -1.63
C GLN A 517 7.89 -20.11 -0.39
N PRO A 518 8.78 -20.99 0.10
CA PRO A 518 8.52 -21.84 1.26
C PRO A 518 8.67 -21.11 2.59
N SER A 519 7.84 -20.08 2.83
CA SER A 519 7.88 -19.24 4.04
C SER A 519 6.49 -18.85 4.55
N SER A 520 6.45 -18.25 5.74
CA SER A 520 5.29 -17.54 6.29
C SER A 520 5.01 -16.23 5.55
N HIS A 521 3.88 -15.59 5.88
CA HIS A 521 3.37 -14.41 5.20
C HIS A 521 4.34 -13.21 5.22
N CYS A 522 4.87 -12.88 6.40
CA CYS A 522 5.69 -11.69 6.62
C CYS A 522 7.19 -11.87 6.32
N THR A 523 7.59 -13.06 5.85
CA THR A 523 8.99 -13.28 5.43
C THR A 523 9.27 -12.49 4.14
N LEU A 524 10.40 -11.76 4.11
CA LEU A 524 10.82 -10.98 2.94
C LEU A 524 10.94 -11.88 1.70
N LEU A 525 10.56 -11.32 0.54
CA LEU A 525 10.65 -12.03 -0.73
C LEU A 525 12.12 -12.30 -1.10
N ALA A 526 12.43 -13.55 -1.43
CA ALA A 526 13.73 -13.93 -1.96
C ALA A 526 14.03 -13.16 -3.26
N ALA A 527 15.21 -12.54 -3.35
CA ALA A 527 15.57 -11.66 -4.45
C ALA A 527 15.51 -12.34 -5.85
N ASP A 528 15.71 -13.66 -5.91
CA ASP A 528 15.64 -14.42 -7.16
C ASP A 528 14.21 -14.58 -7.68
N LEU A 529 13.22 -14.57 -6.79
CA LEU A 529 11.80 -14.61 -7.18
C LEU A 529 11.27 -13.26 -7.67
N PHE A 530 12.00 -12.16 -7.44
CA PHE A 530 11.60 -10.85 -7.93
C PHE A 530 12.06 -10.64 -9.38
N HIS A 531 11.16 -10.85 -10.33
CA HIS A 531 11.34 -10.60 -11.76
C HIS A 531 10.01 -10.24 -12.43
N PRO A 532 10.01 -9.63 -13.63
CA PRO A 532 8.79 -9.42 -14.42
C PRO A 532 8.04 -10.72 -14.68
N GLY A 533 6.73 -10.64 -14.80
CA GLY A 533 5.86 -11.76 -15.14
C GLY A 533 6.16 -12.35 -16.52
N TRP A 534 5.72 -13.58 -16.74
CA TRP A 534 5.87 -14.24 -18.03
C TRP A 534 5.07 -13.51 -19.12
N ASN A 535 5.70 -13.29 -20.27
CA ASN A 535 5.04 -12.75 -21.46
C ASN A 535 4.75 -13.91 -22.44
N PRO A 536 3.47 -14.25 -22.71
CA PRO A 536 3.13 -15.31 -23.65
C PRO A 536 3.70 -15.10 -25.06
N ALA A 537 3.93 -13.85 -25.49
CA ALA A 537 4.54 -13.56 -26.78
C ALA A 537 5.96 -14.12 -26.91
N SER A 538 6.66 -14.41 -25.79
CA SER A 538 7.98 -15.06 -25.83
C SER A 538 7.92 -16.47 -26.41
N ALA A 539 6.74 -17.10 -26.48
CA ALA A 539 6.57 -18.40 -27.12
C ALA A 539 6.88 -18.34 -28.62
N LEU A 540 6.63 -17.21 -29.28
CA LEU A 540 6.92 -17.00 -30.71
C LEU A 540 8.42 -17.16 -31.01
N SER A 541 9.28 -16.60 -30.16
CA SER A 541 10.74 -16.65 -30.32
C SER A 541 11.38 -18.02 -30.06
N THR A 542 10.66 -18.94 -29.42
CA THR A 542 11.12 -20.32 -29.18
C THR A 542 10.78 -21.29 -30.32
N THR A 543 9.97 -20.84 -31.29
CA THR A 543 9.54 -21.65 -32.45
C THR A 543 10.31 -21.34 -33.74
N GLU A 544 11.19 -20.34 -33.68
CA GLU A 544 12.25 -20.09 -34.67
C GLU A 544 13.53 -20.80 -34.23
#